data_AF-A0A820PIF1-F1
#
_entry.id   AF-A0A820PIF1-F1
#
_cell.length_a   1.000
_cell.length_b   1.000
_cell.length_c   1.000
_cell.angle_alpha   90.00
_cell.angle_beta   90.00
_cell.angle_gamma   90.00
#
_symmetry.space_group_name_H-M   'P 1'
#
loop_
_entity.id
_entity.type
_entity.pdbx_description
1 polymer ?
#
loop_
_entity_poly.entity_id
_entity_poly.type
_entity_poly.pdbx_seq_one_letter_code
_entity_poly.pdbx_strand_id
1 'polypeptide(L)'
;TTVYTSEKHGSDENGDGSEGKPFKTPLQAYRKHGDNATVYVDGKDEAKDKWELLSKAQSKKVKTLYESEKRKEKAAAEREEKEQQQREKNLEEARKIIISEDTSLAKAKAV
;
A
#
# COMPACT_ATOMS: atom_id res chain seq x y z
N THR A 1 0.94 8.32 20.90
CA THR A 1 2.18 8.67 20.18
C THR A 1 1.99 10.01 19.51
N THR A 2 2.85 10.98 19.79
CA THR A 2 2.85 12.29 19.13
C THR A 2 3.62 12.20 17.83
N VAL A 3 3.05 12.69 16.74
CA VAL A 3 3.63 12.61 15.40
C VAL A 3 3.58 13.98 14.76
N TYR A 4 4.68 14.40 14.15
CA TYR A 4 4.81 15.68 13.46
C TYR A 4 4.75 15.47 11.96
N THR A 5 4.00 16.34 11.29
CA THR A 5 3.82 16.32 9.84
C THR A 5 4.02 17.71 9.27
N SER A 6 4.88 17.82 8.27
CA SER A 6 5.16 19.08 7.58
C SER A 6 5.01 18.89 6.09
N GLU A 7 4.12 19.65 5.45
CA GLU A 7 3.94 19.58 4.00
C GLU A 7 5.16 20.12 3.25
N LYS A 8 5.90 21.05 3.88
CA LYS A 8 7.06 21.73 3.29
C LYS A 8 8.38 20.97 3.51
N HIS A 9 8.58 20.43 4.71
CA HIS A 9 9.86 19.86 5.13
C HIS A 9 9.80 18.36 5.46
N GLY A 10 8.61 17.75 5.38
CA GLY A 10 8.42 16.34 5.67
C GLY A 10 8.66 15.42 4.49
N SER A 11 8.86 14.14 4.80
CA SER A 11 8.97 13.06 3.83
C SER A 11 8.11 11.87 4.27
N ASP A 12 7.25 11.36 3.39
CA ASP A 12 6.43 10.17 3.68
C ASP A 12 7.21 8.86 3.58
N GLU A 13 8.34 8.86 2.87
CA GLU A 13 9.17 7.67 2.66
C GLU A 13 10.21 7.51 3.78
N ASN A 14 10.91 8.60 4.12
CA ASN A 14 12.04 8.60 5.04
C ASN A 14 11.78 9.35 6.36
N GLY A 15 10.58 9.91 6.53
CA GLY A 15 10.18 10.54 7.79
C GLY A 15 9.93 9.49 8.87
N ASP A 16 10.28 9.81 10.11
CA ASP A 16 9.98 9.00 11.29
C ASP A 16 8.82 9.59 12.11
N GLY A 17 8.30 10.76 11.70
CA GLY A 17 7.25 11.46 12.42
C GLY A 17 7.72 12.22 13.66
N SER A 18 9.04 12.39 13.81
CA SER A 18 9.65 13.24 14.84
C SER A 18 9.75 14.69 14.37
N GLU A 19 9.98 15.64 15.28
CA GLU A 19 10.14 17.06 14.91
C GLU A 19 11.31 17.31 13.95
N GLY A 20 12.37 16.49 14.01
CA GLY A 20 13.52 16.59 13.13
C GLY A 20 13.33 15.90 11.78
N LYS A 21 12.46 14.89 11.71
CA LYS A 21 12.10 14.16 10.48
C LYS A 21 10.58 13.96 10.42
N PRO A 22 9.81 15.03 10.19
CA PRO A 22 8.36 14.95 10.14
C PRO A 22 7.91 14.16 8.91
N PHE A 23 6.73 13.54 8.98
CA PHE A 23 6.11 12.98 7.77
C PHE A 23 5.64 14.12 6.88
N LYS A 24 5.46 13.85 5.58
CA LYS A 24 4.93 14.85 4.67
C LYS A 24 3.42 14.96 4.79
N THR A 25 2.73 13.84 5.01
CA THR A 25 1.27 13.79 5.10
C THR A 25 0.79 13.20 6.43
N PRO A 26 -0.33 13.72 6.97
CA PRO A 26 -1.02 13.10 8.11
C PRO A 26 -1.45 11.66 7.84
N LEU A 27 -1.72 11.31 6.58
CA LEU A 27 -2.10 9.94 6.22
C LEU A 27 -0.99 8.93 6.53
N GLN A 28 0.26 9.29 6.23
CA GLN A 28 1.41 8.43 6.53
C GLN A 28 1.62 8.25 8.04
N ALA A 29 1.37 9.30 8.82
CA ALA A 29 1.38 9.21 10.28
C ALA A 29 0.39 8.16 10.80
N TYR A 30 -0.84 8.14 10.27
CA TYR A 30 -1.86 7.14 10.61
C TYR A 30 -1.48 5.73 10.12
N ARG A 31 -0.79 5.61 8.98
CA ARG A 31 -0.31 4.32 8.46
C ARG A 31 0.78 3.70 9.32
N LYS A 32 1.70 4.50 9.85
CA LYS A 32 2.83 4.05 10.69
C LYS A 32 2.47 3.87 12.16
N HIS A 33 1.69 4.79 12.73
CA HIS A 33 1.38 4.83 14.17
C HIS A 33 -0.07 4.49 14.53
N GLY A 34 -0.94 4.30 13.53
CA GLY A 34 -2.36 4.02 13.73
C GLY A 34 -3.21 5.25 14.06
N ASP A 35 -4.50 5.01 14.24
CA ASP A 35 -5.53 6.05 14.44
C ASP A 35 -5.44 6.78 15.79
N ASN A 36 -4.69 6.23 16.76
CA ASN A 36 -4.50 6.80 18.09
C ASN A 36 -3.33 7.81 18.15
N ALA A 37 -2.72 8.15 17.02
CA ALA A 37 -1.63 9.10 16.96
C ALA A 37 -2.13 10.55 17.09
N THR A 38 -1.50 11.33 17.96
CA THR A 38 -1.74 12.78 18.07
C THR A 38 -0.86 13.48 17.05
N VAL A 39 -1.47 13.89 15.94
CA VAL A 39 -0.75 14.49 14.81
C VAL A 39 -0.68 16.01 14.95
N TYR A 40 0.52 16.56 14.75
CA TYR A 40 0.78 17.99 14.64
C TYR A 40 1.11 18.33 13.18
N VAL A 41 0.58 19.45 12.69
CA VAL A 41 0.80 19.99 11.35
C VAL A 41 1.58 21.30 11.43
N ASP A 42 2.12 21.77 10.30
CA ASP A 42 2.71 23.12 10.24
C ASP A 42 1.67 24.14 10.73
N GLY A 43 2.08 24.98 11.67
CA GLY A 43 1.22 26.05 12.16
C GLY A 43 0.93 27.08 11.06
N LYS A 44 -0.24 27.70 11.15
CA LYS A 44 -0.69 28.70 10.17
C LYS A 44 0.19 29.96 10.16
N ASP A 45 0.87 30.20 11.27
CA ASP A 45 1.81 31.30 11.48
C ASP A 45 3.12 30.72 12.03
N GLU A 46 4.06 30.41 11.13
CA GLU A 46 5.36 29.81 11.47
C GLU A 46 6.19 30.69 12.43
N ALA A 47 5.86 31.98 12.56
CA ALA A 47 6.54 32.90 13.46
C ALA A 47 6.04 32.84 14.91
N LYS A 48 4.85 32.27 15.16
CA LYS A 48 4.28 32.10 16.52
C LYS A 48 4.28 30.65 16.97
N ASP A 49 3.80 29.76 16.12
CA ASP A 49 3.62 28.35 16.45
C ASP A 49 4.11 27.53 15.28
N LYS A 50 5.29 26.90 15.43
CA LYS A 50 5.86 26.03 14.39
C LYS A 50 4.96 24.83 14.10
N TRP A 51 4.24 24.35 15.12
CA TRP A 51 3.40 23.16 15.05
C TRP A 51 2.03 23.43 15.66
N GLU A 52 0.97 23.15 14.91
CA GLU A 52 -0.42 23.22 15.37
C GLU A 52 -1.00 21.80 15.48
N LEU A 53 -1.87 21.56 16.45
CA LEU A 53 -2.57 20.29 16.56
C LEU A 53 -3.49 20.09 15.35
N LEU A 54 -3.43 18.93 14.71
CA LEU A 54 -4.30 18.61 13.58
C LEU A 54 -5.78 18.80 13.97
N SER A 55 -6.51 19.59 13.18
CA SER A 55 -7.92 19.87 13.44
C SER A 55 -8.75 18.59 13.41
N LYS A 56 -9.78 18.50 14.27
CA LYS A 56 -10.70 17.34 14.34
C LYS A 56 -11.34 17.02 12.98
N ALA A 57 -11.64 18.04 12.17
CA ALA A 57 -12.19 17.86 10.83
C ALA A 57 -11.19 17.20 9.87
N GLN A 58 -9.92 17.62 9.92
CA GLN A 58 -8.85 17.03 9.11
C GLN A 58 -8.54 15.61 9.58
N SER A 59 -8.45 15.38 10.89
CA SER A 59 -8.26 14.05 11.48
C SER A 59 -9.35 13.08 11.02
N LYS A 60 -10.62 13.48 11.06
CA LYS A 60 -11.73 12.65 10.55
C LYS A 60 -11.60 12.33 9.06
N LYS A 61 -11.22 13.32 8.23
CA LYS A 61 -11.01 13.13 6.79
C LYS A 61 -9.88 12.15 6.50
N VAL A 62 -8.74 12.31 7.19
CA VAL A 62 -7.56 11.44 7.06
C VAL A 62 -7.90 10.02 7.50
N LYS A 63 -8.65 9.85 8.59
CA LYS A 63 -9.14 8.55 9.05
C LYS A 63 -10.00 7.85 8.01
N THR A 64 -10.97 8.56 7.42
CA THR A 64 -11.81 7.99 6.34
C THR A 64 -10.98 7.58 5.12
N LEU A 65 -10.00 8.38 4.73
CA LEU A 65 -9.07 8.03 3.65
C LEU A 65 -8.23 6.79 4.00
N TYR A 66 -7.68 6.74 5.21
CA TYR A 66 -6.90 5.60 5.70
C TYR A 66 -7.71 4.29 5.69
N GLU A 67 -8.97 4.32 6.14
CA GLU A 67 -9.84 3.15 6.10
C GLU A 67 -10.16 2.71 4.66
N SER A 68 -10.32 3.66 3.74
CA SER A 68 -10.55 3.36 2.31
C SER A 68 -9.32 2.70 1.68
N GLU A 69 -8.13 3.26 1.88
CA GLU A 69 -6.88 2.71 1.34
C GLU A 69 -6.58 1.33 1.91
N LYS A 70 -6.78 1.12 3.22
CA LYS A 70 -6.62 -0.19 3.85
C LYS A 70 -7.53 -1.25 3.23
N ARG A 71 -8.77 -0.89 2.85
CA ARG A 71 -9.69 -1.81 2.15
C ARG A 71 -9.22 -2.12 0.74
N LYS A 72 -8.74 -1.12 -0.01
CA LYS A 72 -8.21 -1.32 -1.36
C LYS A 72 -6.93 -2.15 -1.36
N GLU A 73 -5.97 -1.86 -0.48
CA GLU A 73 -4.74 -2.64 -0.33
C GLU A 73 -5.06 -4.10 0.02
N LYS A 74 -5.99 -4.33 0.96
CA LYS A 74 -6.40 -5.70 1.29
C LYS A 74 -7.04 -6.41 0.10
N ALA A 75 -7.91 -5.73 -0.65
CA ALA A 75 -8.55 -6.31 -1.83
C ALA A 75 -7.54 -6.60 -2.96
N ALA A 76 -6.56 -5.72 -3.15
CA ALA A 76 -5.49 -5.91 -4.12
C ALA A 76 -4.58 -7.08 -3.73
N ALA A 77 -4.16 -7.16 -2.47
CA ALA A 77 -3.34 -8.26 -1.96
C ALA A 77 -4.07 -9.62 -2.08
N GLU A 78 -5.37 -9.68 -1.73
CA GLU A 78 -6.15 -10.91 -1.86
C GLU A 78 -6.31 -11.33 -3.33
N ARG A 79 -6.47 -10.37 -4.24
CA ARG A 79 -6.55 -10.64 -5.67
C ARG A 79 -5.22 -11.17 -6.21
N GLU A 80 -4.10 -10.54 -5.86
CA GLU A 80 -2.77 -10.96 -6.29
C GLU A 80 -2.43 -12.37 -5.78
N GLU A 81 -2.75 -12.67 -4.51
CA GLU A 81 -2.56 -14.00 -3.93
C GLU A 81 -3.39 -15.07 -4.67
N LYS A 82 -4.65 -14.77 -5.00
CA LYS A 82 -5.52 -15.67 -5.77
C LYS A 82 -5.03 -15.89 -7.20
N GLU A 83 -4.58 -14.82 -7.88
CA GLU A 83 -4.03 -14.92 -9.24
C GLU A 83 -2.74 -15.74 -9.25
N GLN A 84 -1.87 -15.58 -8.24
CA GLN A 84 -0.64 -16.34 -8.10
C GLN A 84 -0.92 -17.83 -7.87
N GLN A 85 -1.83 -18.15 -6.94
CA GLN A 85 -2.25 -19.54 -6.70
C GLN A 85 -2.88 -20.19 -7.93
N GLN A 86 -3.70 -19.44 -8.69
CA GLN A 86 -4.31 -19.97 -9.91
C GLN A 86 -3.26 -20.20 -11.00
N ARG A 87 -2.28 -19.30 -11.12
CA ARG A 87 -1.17 -19.45 -12.06
C ARG A 87 -0.31 -20.66 -11.75
N GLU A 88 0.00 -20.90 -10.48
CA GLU A 88 0.76 -22.09 -10.04
C GLU A 88 0.00 -23.38 -10.38
N LYS A 89 -1.30 -23.45 -10.04
CA LYS A 89 -2.16 -24.59 -10.39
C LYS A 89 -2.22 -24.85 -11.89
N ASN A 90 -2.39 -23.80 -12.71
CA ASN A 90 -2.44 -23.93 -14.16
C ASN A 90 -1.10 -24.44 -14.74
N LEU A 91 0.03 -24.01 -14.18
CA LEU A 91 1.36 -24.48 -14.59
C LEU A 91 1.59 -25.94 -14.21
N GLU A 92 1.16 -26.36 -13.02
CA GLU A 92 1.24 -27.77 -12.60
C GLU A 92 0.35 -28.68 -13.45
N GLU A 93 -0.88 -28.26 -13.75
CA GLU A 93 -1.80 -28.97 -14.65
C GLU A 93 -1.19 -29.08 -16.05
N ALA A 94 -0.67 -27.99 -16.62
CA ALA A 94 -0.03 -28.00 -17.93
C ALA A 94 1.18 -28.96 -18.00
N ARG A 95 1.99 -29.04 -16.92
CA ARG A 95 3.12 -29.97 -16.84
C ARG A 95 2.69 -31.44 -16.80
N LYS A 96 1.49 -31.76 -16.32
CA LYS A 96 0.95 -33.13 -16.30
C LYS A 96 0.42 -33.59 -17.65
N ILE A 97 0.16 -32.66 -18.59
CA ILE A 97 -0.32 -33.01 -19.92
C ILE A 97 0.85 -33.62 -20.71
N ILE A 98 0.87 -34.94 -20.77
CA ILE A 98 1.77 -35.70 -21.64
C ILE A 98 1.08 -35.86 -22.98
N ILE A 99 1.52 -35.10 -23.98
CA ILE A 99 1.08 -35.27 -25.37
C ILE A 99 1.99 -36.33 -26.00
N SER A 100 1.45 -37.51 -26.26
CA SER A 100 2.11 -38.56 -27.01
C SER A 100 1.53 -38.68 -28.41
N GLU A 101 2.37 -38.87 -29.42
CA GLU A 101 1.93 -39.18 -30.77
C GLU A 101 1.30 -40.57 -30.84
N ASP A 102 0.22 -40.69 -31.62
CA ASP A 102 -0.43 -41.96 -31.88
C ASP A 102 0.43 -42.79 -32.84
N THR A 103 0.95 -43.91 -32.36
CA THR A 103 1.86 -44.79 -33.12
C THR A 103 1.17 -45.60 -34.20
N SER A 104 -0.16 -45.56 -34.31
CA SER A 104 -0.95 -46.30 -35.30
C SER A 104 -1.08 -45.56 -36.63
N LEU A 105 -0.75 -44.26 -36.67
CA LEU A 105 -0.84 -43.44 -37.87
C LEU A 105 0.52 -43.34 -38.58
N ALA A 106 0.51 -43.43 -39.91
CA ALA A 106 1.72 -43.32 -40.72
C ALA A 106 2.39 -41.95 -40.53
N LYS A 107 3.72 -41.93 -40.34
CA LYS A 107 4.49 -40.70 -40.14
C LYS A 107 4.25 -39.72 -41.29
N ALA A 108 3.79 -38.51 -40.94
CA ALA A 108 3.59 -37.44 -41.90
C ALA A 108 4.91 -37.14 -42.63
N LYS A 109 4.90 -37.23 -43.96
CA LYS A 109 6.02 -36.78 -44.80
C LYS A 109 5.84 -35.29 -45.06
N ALA A 110 6.85 -34.49 -44.73
CA ALA A 110 6.93 -33.11 -45.16
C ALA A 110 6.94 -33.05 -46.69
N VAL A 111 6.09 -32.19 -47.26
CA VAL A 111 6.00 -31.91 -48.69
C VAL A 111 7.15 -31.00 -49.11
#